data_AF-W6TX98-F1
#
_entry.id   AF-W6TX98-F1
#
_cell.length_a   1.000
_cell.length_b   1.000
_cell.length_c   1.000
_cell.angle_alpha   90.00
_cell.angle_beta   90.00
_cell.angle_gamma   90.00
#
_symmetry.space_group_name_H-M   'P 1'
#
loop_
_entity.id
_entity.type
_entity.pdbx_description
1 polymer ?
#
loop_
_entity_poly.entity_id
_entity_poly.type
_entity_poly.pdbx_seq_one_letter_code
_entity_poly.pdbx_strand_id
1 'polypeptide(L)'
;MKTLSKLILLILFSASFTACEKSSDGPSNESPGPDKGPVIGNGDAVDKTLHMAFKTPDWERKIDCTHLDLDPIGLNDSTSYVSATSASTNETFYFSFPRDSSVMVRSSNIKKYGITRVGANKMPFEFSQTLPIIANSTTKLVSLAGSSSDFYNEVLEIKYIGVKGNYAQFQIKCRYSMSMGETLNESNKRLVTGTFHFKVKTKRI
;
A
#
# COMPACT_ATOMS: atom_id res chain seq x y z
N MET A 1 -29.34 -3.54 -53.76
CA MET A 1 -28.23 -4.24 -53.07
C MET A 1 -27.38 -3.19 -52.37
N LYS A 2 -27.22 -3.31 -51.05
CA LYS A 2 -26.53 -2.33 -50.18
C LYS A 2 -25.03 -2.66 -50.16
N THR A 3 -24.17 -1.72 -50.49
CA THR A 3 -22.72 -1.81 -50.25
C THR A 3 -22.36 -0.90 -49.07
N LEU A 4 -22.38 -1.49 -47.88
CA LEU A 4 -21.73 -0.97 -46.68
C LEU A 4 -20.24 -1.31 -46.80
N SER A 5 -19.33 -0.35 -46.74
CA SER A 5 -17.91 -0.67 -46.50
C SER A 5 -17.14 0.49 -45.87
N LYS A 6 -16.93 0.34 -44.56
CA LYS A 6 -15.73 0.66 -43.77
C LYS A 6 -15.34 2.15 -43.63
N LEU A 7 -15.90 2.77 -42.59
CA LEU A 7 -15.22 3.83 -41.84
C LEU A 7 -14.52 3.17 -40.64
N ILE A 8 -13.18 3.04 -40.70
CA ILE A 8 -12.36 2.57 -39.57
C ILE A 8 -11.94 3.81 -38.79
N LEU A 9 -12.59 4.04 -37.65
CA LEU A 9 -12.22 5.05 -36.67
C LEU A 9 -11.15 4.44 -35.75
N LEU A 10 -9.88 4.76 -35.99
CA LEU A 10 -8.77 4.36 -35.13
C LEU A 10 -8.70 5.33 -33.94
N ILE A 11 -9.27 4.93 -32.80
CA ILE A 11 -9.11 5.67 -31.54
C ILE A 11 -7.77 5.25 -30.93
N LEU A 12 -6.74 6.07 -31.12
CA LEU A 12 -5.51 5.98 -30.33
C LEU A 12 -5.82 6.40 -28.89
N PHE A 13 -6.04 5.42 -28.01
CA PHE A 13 -5.94 5.61 -26.58
C PHE A 13 -4.46 5.80 -26.21
N SER A 14 -4.03 7.05 -26.09
CA SER A 14 -2.75 7.41 -25.49
C SER A 14 -2.82 7.15 -23.98
N ALA A 15 -2.50 5.91 -23.57
CA ALA A 15 -2.21 5.60 -22.18
C ALA A 15 -0.88 6.26 -21.81
N SER A 16 -0.94 7.38 -21.09
CA SER A 16 0.22 7.99 -20.44
C SER A 16 0.66 7.07 -19.31
N PHE A 17 1.60 6.16 -19.60
CA PHE A 17 2.31 5.42 -18.58
C PHE A 17 3.35 6.35 -17.94
N THR A 18 3.05 6.87 -16.75
CA THR A 18 4.07 7.46 -15.89
C THR A 18 4.95 6.31 -15.39
N ALA A 19 6.05 6.04 -16.10
CA ALA A 19 7.05 5.08 -15.68
C ALA A 19 7.91 5.70 -14.57
N CYS A 20 8.01 5.05 -13.42
CA CYS A 20 9.07 5.34 -12.45
C CYS A 20 10.39 4.79 -13.00
N GLU A 21 11.37 5.67 -13.20
CA GLU A 21 12.75 5.27 -13.45
C GLU A 21 13.36 4.61 -12.20
N LYS A 22 14.18 3.60 -12.47
CA LYS A 22 14.97 2.85 -11.50
C LYS A 22 16.21 3.69 -11.15
N SER A 23 16.37 4.11 -9.90
CA SER A 23 17.66 4.61 -9.42
C SER A 23 18.68 3.47 -9.38
N SER A 24 19.80 3.67 -10.06
CA SER A 24 20.97 2.80 -10.06
C SER A 24 22.01 3.36 -9.09
N ASP A 25 22.26 2.68 -7.97
CA ASP A 25 23.40 3.00 -7.12
C ASP A 25 24.37 1.83 -7.09
N GLY A 26 25.56 2.07 -7.66
CA GLY A 26 26.78 1.31 -7.43
C GLY A 26 27.43 1.69 -6.09
N PRO A 27 28.56 1.08 -5.71
CA PRO A 27 28.95 0.96 -4.31
C PRO A 27 29.62 2.24 -3.80
N SER A 28 29.00 2.91 -2.82
CA SER A 28 29.65 3.92 -2.00
C SER A 28 30.29 3.25 -0.78
N ASN A 29 31.61 3.18 -0.79
CA ASN A 29 32.43 2.95 0.39
C ASN A 29 32.30 4.16 1.32
N GLU A 30 31.63 3.99 2.47
CA GLU A 30 31.91 4.75 3.70
C GLU A 30 31.15 4.13 4.89
N SER A 31 31.88 3.91 5.98
CA SER A 31 31.39 3.56 7.32
C SER A 31 32.44 4.06 8.33
N PRO A 32 32.14 4.34 9.63
CA PRO A 32 30.96 3.87 10.36
C PRO A 32 30.28 4.88 11.30
N GLY A 33 28.95 4.81 11.36
CA GLY A 33 28.11 5.24 12.48
C GLY A 33 26.94 4.26 12.60
N PRO A 34 26.32 4.04 13.78
CA PRO A 34 25.31 3.01 13.96
C PRO A 34 23.95 3.52 13.46
N ASP A 35 23.88 3.94 12.20
CA ASP A 35 22.61 4.13 11.52
C ASP A 35 22.11 2.73 11.18
N LYS A 36 21.30 2.17 12.07
CA LYS A 36 20.52 0.97 11.77
C LYS A 36 19.66 1.32 10.57
N GLY A 37 20.01 0.78 9.40
CA GLY A 37 19.20 0.91 8.20
C GLY A 37 17.73 0.58 8.47
N PRO A 38 16.80 1.14 7.69
CA PRO A 38 15.37 0.99 7.93
C PRO A 38 14.98 -0.49 8.04
N VAL A 39 14.42 -0.88 9.18
CA VAL A 39 14.08 -2.28 9.46
C VAL A 39 12.84 -2.65 8.65
N ILE A 40 13.02 -3.47 7.62
CA ILE A 40 11.90 -4.09 6.91
C ILE A 40 11.39 -5.27 7.76
N GLY A 41 10.22 -5.11 8.39
CA GLY A 41 9.56 -6.16 9.18
C GLY A 41 9.14 -5.73 10.59
N ASN A 42 9.10 -6.67 11.54
CA ASN A 42 8.61 -6.47 12.92
C ASN A 42 9.58 -5.69 13.85
N GLY A 43 10.50 -4.90 13.31
CA GLY A 43 11.40 -4.07 14.13
C GLY A 43 10.68 -2.89 14.81
N ASP A 44 11.37 -2.26 15.75
CA ASP A 44 10.81 -1.15 16.54
C ASP A 44 10.77 0.19 15.79
N ALA A 45 11.48 0.31 14.66
CA ALA A 45 11.63 1.56 13.92
C ALA A 45 11.08 1.46 12.49
N VAL A 46 9.99 2.20 12.23
CA VAL A 46 9.47 2.44 10.88
C VAL A 46 10.09 3.72 10.31
N ASP A 47 10.51 3.66 9.05
CA ASP A 47 11.13 4.79 8.35
C ASP A 47 10.19 6.02 8.28
N LYS A 48 10.77 7.21 8.42
CA LYS A 48 10.04 8.49 8.38
C LYS A 48 9.72 8.96 6.96
N THR A 49 10.41 8.45 5.94
CA THR A 49 10.11 8.68 4.52
C THR A 49 8.81 7.99 4.13
N LEU A 50 8.08 8.55 3.15
CA LEU A 50 6.88 7.88 2.62
C LEU A 50 7.32 6.64 1.84
N HIS A 51 6.80 5.48 2.21
CA HIS A 51 7.22 4.21 1.62
C HIS A 51 6.14 3.12 1.74
N MET A 52 6.30 2.09 0.93
CA MET A 52 5.72 0.76 1.11
C MET A 52 6.88 -0.23 1.14
N ALA A 53 6.94 -1.09 2.16
CA ALA A 53 7.99 -2.10 2.28
C ALA A 53 7.40 -3.45 2.66
N PHE A 54 7.91 -4.50 2.05
CA PHE A 54 7.50 -5.87 2.35
C PHE A 54 8.71 -6.80 2.44
N LYS A 55 8.53 -7.90 3.16
CA LYS A 55 9.44 -9.03 3.27
C LYS A 55 8.64 -10.33 3.23
N THR A 56 8.99 -11.18 2.28
CA THR A 56 8.57 -12.59 2.20
C THR A 56 9.75 -13.49 2.60
N PRO A 57 9.57 -14.82 2.67
CA PRO A 57 10.70 -15.74 2.82
C PRO A 57 11.73 -15.64 1.68
N ASP A 58 11.29 -15.25 0.49
CA ASP A 58 12.10 -15.33 -0.74
C ASP A 58 12.71 -13.98 -1.14
N TRP A 59 12.06 -12.86 -0.82
CA TRP A 59 12.55 -11.54 -1.20
C TRP A 59 11.92 -10.40 -0.38
N GLU A 60 12.58 -9.25 -0.42
CA GLU A 60 12.14 -8.03 0.24
C GLU A 60 12.39 -6.82 -0.65
N ARG A 61 11.59 -5.77 -0.44
CA ARG A 61 11.75 -4.50 -1.13
C ARG A 61 11.18 -3.37 -0.30
N LYS A 62 11.81 -2.20 -0.42
CA LYS A 62 11.25 -0.92 -0.02
C LYS A 62 11.01 -0.08 -1.29
N ILE A 63 9.81 0.45 -1.42
CA ILE A 63 9.33 1.24 -2.55
C ILE A 63 9.18 2.69 -2.06
N ASP A 64 9.84 3.62 -2.74
CA ASP A 64 9.69 5.05 -2.47
C ASP A 64 8.29 5.52 -2.88
N CYS A 65 7.55 6.10 -1.93
CA CYS A 65 6.21 6.63 -2.12
C CYS A 65 6.14 8.14 -1.87
N THR A 66 7.27 8.86 -1.87
CA THR A 66 7.34 10.32 -1.62
C THR A 66 6.50 11.15 -2.60
N HIS A 67 6.42 10.71 -3.85
CA HIS A 67 5.61 11.35 -4.89
C HIS A 67 4.16 10.84 -4.95
N LEU A 68 3.78 9.90 -4.09
CA LEU A 68 2.44 9.33 -4.08
C LEU A 68 1.43 10.34 -3.50
N ASP A 69 0.45 10.75 -4.32
CA ASP A 69 -0.63 11.66 -3.93
C ASP A 69 -1.99 11.10 -4.35
N LEU A 70 -2.45 10.05 -3.67
CA LEU A 70 -3.70 9.36 -4.01
C LEU A 70 -4.92 10.12 -3.49
N ASP A 71 -5.96 10.19 -4.32
CA ASP A 71 -7.26 10.71 -3.91
C ASP A 71 -8.10 9.62 -3.24
N PRO A 72 -8.87 9.97 -2.20
CA PRO A 72 -9.63 8.99 -1.43
C PRO A 72 -10.86 8.56 -2.22
N ILE A 73 -11.06 7.26 -2.33
CA ILE A 73 -12.27 6.67 -2.90
C ILE A 73 -13.19 6.30 -1.73
N GLY A 74 -14.45 6.73 -1.77
CA GLY A 74 -15.43 6.38 -0.74
C GLY A 74 -15.83 4.91 -0.84
N LEU A 75 -15.66 4.14 0.24
CA LEU A 75 -16.18 2.76 0.34
C LEU A 75 -17.63 2.75 0.84
N ASN A 76 -17.90 3.60 1.84
CA ASN A 76 -19.20 3.77 2.47
C ASN A 76 -19.25 5.16 3.16
N ASP A 77 -20.26 5.37 4.00
CA ASP A 77 -20.48 6.66 4.67
C ASP A 77 -19.39 7.00 5.69
N SER A 78 -18.74 6.00 6.29
CA SER A 78 -17.74 6.20 7.34
C SER A 78 -16.29 5.99 6.87
N THR A 79 -16.09 5.30 5.76
CA THR A 79 -14.79 4.77 5.35
C THR A 79 -14.45 5.14 3.91
N SER A 80 -13.22 5.58 3.71
CA SER A 80 -12.59 5.74 2.39
C SER A 80 -11.39 4.80 2.27
N TYR A 81 -10.87 4.64 1.08
CA TYR A 81 -9.63 3.90 0.85
C TYR A 81 -8.79 4.53 -0.24
N VAL A 82 -7.53 4.11 -0.28
CA VAL A 82 -6.62 4.33 -1.39
C VAL A 82 -6.03 3.00 -1.81
N SER A 83 -5.61 2.94 -3.07
CA SER A 83 -4.86 1.81 -3.63
C SER A 83 -3.89 2.32 -4.68
N ALA A 84 -2.77 1.64 -4.83
CA ALA A 84 -1.84 1.88 -5.91
C ALA A 84 -1.11 0.58 -6.26
N THR A 85 -0.61 0.51 -7.49
CA THR A 85 0.26 -0.59 -7.94
C THR A 85 1.66 -0.03 -8.22
N SER A 86 2.67 -0.65 -7.62
CA SER A 86 4.06 -0.31 -7.86
C SER A 86 4.48 -0.74 -9.27
N ALA A 87 4.97 0.21 -10.07
CA ALA A 87 5.54 -0.08 -11.39
C ALA A 87 6.80 -0.97 -11.31
N SER A 88 7.56 -0.88 -10.20
CA SER A 88 8.84 -1.59 -10.04
C SER A 88 8.69 -3.02 -9.54
N THR A 89 7.58 -3.35 -8.88
CA THR A 89 7.36 -4.65 -8.24
C THR A 89 6.05 -5.31 -8.61
N ASN A 90 5.12 -4.63 -9.28
CA ASN A 90 3.75 -5.11 -9.54
C ASN A 90 2.98 -5.53 -8.27
N GLU A 91 3.42 -5.00 -7.13
CA GLU A 91 2.74 -5.07 -5.84
C GLU A 91 1.58 -4.06 -5.85
N THR A 92 0.42 -4.48 -5.36
CA THR A 92 -0.77 -3.63 -5.26
C THR A 92 -1.27 -3.66 -3.84
N PHE A 93 -1.39 -2.51 -3.19
CA PHE A 93 -1.97 -2.41 -1.86
C PHE A 93 -3.35 -1.75 -1.87
N TYR A 94 -4.11 -2.02 -0.81
CA TYR A 94 -5.35 -1.34 -0.47
C TYR A 94 -5.32 -0.99 1.01
N PHE A 95 -5.55 0.28 1.31
CA PHE A 95 -5.58 0.78 2.69
C PHE A 95 -6.80 1.66 2.91
N SER A 96 -7.66 1.26 3.84
CA SER A 96 -8.85 2.01 4.23
C SER A 96 -8.63 2.85 5.47
N PHE A 97 -9.37 3.95 5.59
CA PHE A 97 -9.26 4.91 6.69
C PHE A 97 -10.58 5.66 6.89
N PRO A 98 -10.78 6.31 8.07
CA PRO A 98 -11.96 7.12 8.32
C PRO A 98 -12.15 8.20 7.25
N ARG A 99 -13.38 8.34 6.74
CA ARG A 99 -13.75 9.37 5.77
C ARG A 99 -13.75 10.76 6.39
N ASP A 100 -14.16 10.85 7.65
CA ASP A 100 -14.17 12.07 8.44
C ASP A 100 -12.81 12.32 9.11
N SER A 101 -12.22 13.47 8.80
CA SER A 101 -10.99 13.97 9.42
C SER A 101 -11.01 14.03 10.96
N SER A 102 -12.17 14.29 11.58
CA SER A 102 -12.32 14.39 13.04
C SER A 102 -12.09 13.05 13.75
N VAL A 103 -12.26 11.93 13.02
CA VAL A 103 -12.11 10.57 13.54
C VAL A 103 -10.66 10.07 13.42
N MET A 104 -9.85 10.68 12.56
CA MET A 104 -8.48 10.23 12.24
C MET A 104 -7.54 10.24 13.45
N VAL A 105 -7.46 11.37 14.15
CA VAL A 105 -6.43 11.63 15.18
C VAL A 105 -6.79 11.15 16.58
N ARG A 106 -7.75 10.22 16.70
CA ARG A 106 -8.10 9.64 17.99
C ARG A 106 -7.00 8.69 18.45
N SER A 107 -6.55 8.83 19.69
CA SER A 107 -5.52 7.96 20.28
C SER A 107 -5.94 6.48 20.27
N SER A 108 -7.25 6.20 20.36
CA SER A 108 -7.82 4.86 20.23
C SER A 108 -7.63 4.20 18.86
N ASN A 109 -7.13 4.95 17.86
CA ASN A 109 -6.75 4.41 16.56
C ASN A 109 -5.33 3.87 16.51
N ILE A 110 -4.49 4.15 17.51
CA ILE A 110 -3.12 3.64 17.57
C ILE A 110 -3.16 2.23 18.19
N LYS A 111 -3.35 1.22 17.34
CA LYS A 111 -3.53 -0.19 17.72
C LYS A 111 -3.40 -1.13 16.52
N LYS A 112 -3.51 -2.43 16.79
CA LYS A 112 -3.66 -3.49 15.78
C LYS A 112 -5.10 -3.58 15.26
N TYR A 113 -5.21 -3.73 13.96
CA TYR A 113 -6.41 -4.01 13.17
C TYR A 113 -6.25 -5.33 12.44
N GLY A 114 -7.36 -5.95 12.05
CA GLY A 114 -7.35 -7.16 11.24
C GLY A 114 -6.82 -6.90 9.81
N ILE A 115 -6.23 -7.93 9.23
CA ILE A 115 -5.97 -8.02 7.80
C ILE A 115 -7.23 -8.50 7.11
N THR A 116 -7.52 -7.92 5.94
CA THR A 116 -8.64 -8.35 5.10
C THR A 116 -8.15 -8.98 3.81
N ARG A 117 -9.06 -9.67 3.11
CA ARG A 117 -8.80 -10.18 1.78
C ARG A 117 -8.71 -9.01 0.80
N VAL A 118 -7.90 -9.19 -0.24
CA VAL A 118 -7.79 -8.21 -1.33
C VAL A 118 -9.17 -7.83 -1.86
N GLY A 119 -9.46 -6.53 -1.89
CA GLY A 119 -10.73 -5.97 -2.35
C GLY A 119 -11.89 -6.08 -1.35
N ALA A 120 -11.68 -6.62 -0.15
CA ALA A 120 -12.70 -6.80 0.88
C ALA A 120 -12.60 -5.78 2.03
N ASN A 121 -11.85 -4.68 1.85
CA ASN A 121 -11.79 -3.59 2.82
C ASN A 121 -13.18 -2.93 3.00
N LYS A 122 -13.63 -2.80 4.23
CA LYS A 122 -14.91 -2.21 4.63
C LYS A 122 -14.77 -1.25 5.81
N MET A 123 -13.87 -1.56 6.75
CA MET A 123 -13.67 -0.80 7.98
C MET A 123 -12.42 0.07 7.90
N PRO A 124 -12.34 1.13 8.72
CA PRO A 124 -11.12 1.93 8.84
C PRO A 124 -9.90 1.11 9.25
N PHE A 125 -8.74 1.47 8.71
CA PHE A 125 -7.41 0.92 8.99
C PHE A 125 -7.23 -0.57 8.64
N GLU A 126 -8.10 -1.12 7.80
CA GLU A 126 -7.87 -2.43 7.20
C GLU A 126 -6.82 -2.31 6.08
N PHE A 127 -5.98 -3.33 6.01
CA PHE A 127 -4.93 -3.42 4.99
C PHE A 127 -5.06 -4.75 4.25
N SER A 128 -4.90 -4.69 2.93
CA SER A 128 -4.80 -5.86 2.06
C SER A 128 -3.84 -5.57 0.92
N GLN A 129 -3.24 -6.61 0.35
CA GLN A 129 -2.30 -6.44 -0.75
C GLN A 129 -2.20 -7.68 -1.65
N THR A 130 -1.74 -7.46 -2.87
CA THR A 130 -1.23 -8.50 -3.77
C THR A 130 0.25 -8.26 -4.03
N LEU A 131 1.04 -9.32 -4.05
CA LEU A 131 2.49 -9.25 -4.24
C LEU A 131 2.94 -10.39 -5.16
N PRO A 132 3.86 -10.21 -6.11
CA PRO A 132 4.46 -11.34 -6.81
C PRO A 132 5.17 -12.29 -5.85
N ILE A 133 5.09 -13.61 -6.09
CA ILE A 133 5.77 -14.60 -5.23
C ILE A 133 7.28 -14.35 -5.14
N ILE A 134 7.88 -13.89 -6.24
CA ILE A 134 9.26 -13.42 -6.38
C ILE A 134 9.28 -12.23 -7.35
N ALA A 135 10.38 -11.49 -7.40
CA ALA A 135 10.56 -10.38 -8.34
C ALA A 135 10.24 -10.82 -9.79
N ASN A 136 9.47 -10.00 -10.51
CA ASN A 136 9.03 -10.22 -11.90
C ASN A 136 8.12 -11.44 -12.15
N SER A 137 7.66 -12.14 -11.11
CA SER A 137 6.70 -13.23 -11.28
C SER A 137 5.32 -12.72 -11.70
N THR A 138 4.64 -13.48 -12.57
CA THR A 138 3.22 -13.27 -12.90
C THR A 138 2.29 -13.92 -11.87
N THR A 139 2.75 -14.96 -11.17
CA THR A 139 2.06 -15.55 -10.02
C THR A 139 2.12 -14.60 -8.83
N LYS A 140 0.95 -14.34 -8.23
CA LYS A 140 0.80 -13.44 -7.09
C LYS A 140 0.35 -14.17 -5.82
N LEU A 141 0.88 -13.70 -4.70
CA LEU A 141 0.34 -13.83 -3.37
C LEU A 141 -0.81 -12.83 -3.19
N VAL A 142 -1.85 -13.25 -2.48
CA VAL A 142 -3.00 -12.41 -2.08
C VAL A 142 -3.16 -12.50 -0.57
N SER A 143 -3.45 -11.36 0.07
CA SER A 143 -3.68 -11.35 1.51
C SER A 143 -4.92 -12.18 1.88
N LEU A 144 -4.78 -13.00 2.92
CA LEU A 144 -5.87 -13.76 3.51
C LEU A 144 -6.39 -12.98 4.72
N ALA A 145 -7.71 -13.03 4.92
CA ALA A 145 -8.31 -12.40 6.09
C ALA A 145 -7.79 -13.06 7.37
N GLY A 146 -7.45 -12.25 8.37
CA GLY A 146 -6.90 -12.72 9.63
C GLY A 146 -6.87 -11.60 10.66
N SER A 147 -7.25 -11.92 11.89
CA SER A 147 -7.19 -10.99 13.01
C SER A 147 -6.66 -11.76 14.22
N SER A 148 -5.34 -11.70 14.42
CA SER A 148 -4.66 -12.32 15.57
C SER A 148 -3.50 -11.44 16.04
N SER A 149 -2.81 -11.86 17.11
CA SER A 149 -1.54 -11.26 17.51
C SER A 149 -0.49 -11.28 16.41
N ASP A 150 -0.62 -12.25 15.50
CA ASP A 150 0.36 -12.62 14.48
C ASP A 150 -0.01 -12.10 13.09
N PHE A 151 -1.31 -11.84 12.84
CA PHE A 151 -1.83 -11.31 11.59
C PHE A 151 -2.61 -10.02 11.85
N TYR A 152 -1.98 -8.90 11.50
CA TYR A 152 -2.45 -7.57 11.84
C TYR A 152 -1.93 -6.50 10.89
N ASN A 153 -2.65 -5.38 10.84
CA ASN A 153 -2.13 -4.06 10.48
C ASN A 153 -2.10 -3.20 11.73
N GLU A 154 -0.93 -2.75 12.17
CA GLU A 154 -0.76 -1.93 13.36
C GLU A 154 -0.52 -0.49 12.97
N VAL A 155 -1.42 0.39 13.37
CA VAL A 155 -1.23 1.82 13.26
C VAL A 155 -0.35 2.28 14.41
N LEU A 156 0.81 2.83 14.08
CA LEU A 156 1.81 3.30 15.05
C LEU A 156 1.72 4.80 15.28
N GLU A 157 1.41 5.57 14.23
CA GLU A 157 1.33 7.02 14.29
C GLU A 157 0.33 7.53 13.25
N ILE A 158 -0.49 8.50 13.64
CA ILE A 158 -1.31 9.31 12.73
C ILE A 158 -0.97 10.77 13.00
N LYS A 159 -0.43 11.45 12.01
CA LYS A 159 -0.03 12.86 12.09
C LYS A 159 -0.85 13.69 11.12
N TYR A 160 -1.56 14.69 11.63
CA TYR A 160 -2.15 15.72 10.79
C TYR A 160 -1.05 16.61 10.20
N ILE A 161 -1.07 16.83 8.88
CA ILE A 161 -0.03 17.59 8.18
C ILE A 161 -0.57 18.83 7.45
N GLY A 162 -1.87 19.14 7.61
CA GLY A 162 -2.49 20.35 7.06
C GLY A 162 -3.67 20.08 6.14
N VAL A 163 -4.00 21.09 5.33
CA VAL A 163 -5.13 21.08 4.39
C VAL A 163 -4.61 21.35 2.99
N LYS A 164 -5.10 20.60 2.00
CA LYS A 164 -4.87 20.87 0.57
C LYS A 164 -6.20 20.82 -0.15
N GLY A 165 -6.67 21.97 -0.63
CA GLY A 165 -8.01 22.11 -1.20
C GLY A 165 -9.09 21.77 -0.16
N ASN A 166 -10.01 20.88 -0.53
CA ASN A 166 -11.13 20.46 0.33
C ASN A 166 -10.80 19.28 1.26
N TYR A 167 -9.54 18.86 1.32
CA TYR A 167 -9.12 17.69 2.07
C TYR A 167 -8.20 18.04 3.23
N ALA A 168 -8.46 17.43 4.38
CA ALA A 168 -7.47 17.32 5.45
C ALA A 168 -6.46 16.23 5.07
N GLN A 169 -5.18 16.46 5.37
CA GLN A 169 -4.10 15.54 5.03
C GLN A 169 -3.47 14.94 6.29
N PHE A 170 -3.21 13.64 6.23
CA PHE A 170 -2.59 12.89 7.31
C PHE A 170 -1.44 12.05 6.80
N GLN A 171 -0.41 11.92 7.61
CA GLN A 171 0.62 10.90 7.49
C GLN A 171 0.31 9.77 8.46
N ILE A 172 0.31 8.53 7.96
CA ILE A 172 0.00 7.35 8.76
C ILE A 172 1.15 6.36 8.64
N LYS A 173 1.73 6.00 9.78
CA LYS A 173 2.76 4.96 9.87
C LYS A 173 2.14 3.68 10.38
N CYS A 174 2.38 2.61 9.66
CA CYS A 174 1.93 1.28 10.02
C CYS A 174 3.05 0.26 9.89
N ARG A 175 2.91 -0.82 10.64
CA ARG A 175 3.60 -2.09 10.38
C ARG A 175 2.56 -3.19 10.26
N TYR A 176 2.84 -4.21 9.47
CA TYR A 176 1.90 -5.31 9.28
C TYR A 176 2.61 -6.65 9.27
N SER A 177 1.83 -7.67 9.61
CA SER A 177 2.16 -9.08 9.47
C SER A 177 0.92 -9.77 8.94
N MET A 178 1.03 -10.54 7.86
CA MET A 178 -0.13 -11.17 7.24
C MET A 178 0.21 -12.53 6.65
N SER A 179 -0.77 -13.44 6.68
CA SER A 179 -0.72 -14.65 5.87
C SER A 179 -1.21 -14.33 4.47
N MET A 180 -0.44 -14.72 3.47
CA MET A 180 -0.83 -14.59 2.07
C MET A 180 -0.83 -15.96 1.39
N GLY A 181 -1.83 -16.23 0.57
CA GLY A 181 -1.93 -17.45 -0.24
C GLY A 181 -1.59 -17.16 -1.70
N GLU A 182 -1.10 -18.15 -2.43
CA GLU A 182 -0.95 -18.02 -3.89
C GLU A 182 -2.33 -18.00 -4.56
N THR A 183 -2.49 -17.18 -5.61
CA THR A 183 -3.79 -16.95 -6.28
C THR A 183 -4.41 -18.26 -6.82
N LEU A 184 -3.59 -19.23 -7.20
CA LEU A 184 -4.03 -20.53 -7.74
C LEU A 184 -3.99 -21.67 -6.70
N ASN A 185 -3.43 -21.42 -5.51
CA ASN A 185 -3.35 -22.39 -4.44
C ASN A 185 -3.19 -21.69 -3.07
N GLU A 186 -4.33 -21.28 -2.48
CA GLU A 186 -4.36 -20.61 -1.18
C GLU A 186 -3.90 -21.51 -0.01
N SER A 187 -3.67 -22.82 -0.24
CA SER A 187 -3.08 -23.73 0.75
C SER A 187 -1.58 -23.48 0.94
N ASN A 188 -0.89 -22.95 -0.09
CA ASN A 188 0.49 -22.53 0.05
C ASN A 188 0.55 -21.13 0.68
N LYS A 189 0.58 -21.09 2.01
CA LYS A 189 0.58 -19.86 2.78
C LYS A 189 2.00 -19.39 3.06
N ARG A 190 2.25 -18.11 2.80
CA ARG A 190 3.50 -17.43 3.15
C ARG A 190 3.21 -16.34 4.17
N LEU A 191 4.09 -16.22 5.16
CA LEU A 191 4.10 -15.05 6.03
C LEU A 191 4.72 -13.89 5.28
N VAL A 192 4.01 -12.77 5.23
CA VAL A 192 4.53 -11.51 4.67
C VAL A 192 4.43 -10.45 5.74
N THR A 193 5.58 -9.81 6.01
CA THR A 193 5.67 -8.69 6.97
C THR A 193 6.10 -7.44 6.23
N GLY A 194 5.89 -6.28 6.84
CA GLY A 194 6.30 -5.04 6.23
C GLY A 194 5.88 -3.81 6.99
N THR A 195 6.19 -2.67 6.39
CA THR A 195 5.89 -1.35 6.94
C THR A 195 5.39 -0.46 5.83
N PHE A 196 4.54 0.50 6.16
CA PHE A 196 4.24 1.57 5.24
C PHE A 196 4.10 2.89 5.99
N HIS A 197 4.42 3.96 5.28
CA HIS A 197 4.18 5.32 5.72
C HIS A 197 3.56 6.06 4.55
N PHE A 198 2.26 6.34 4.66
CA PHE A 198 1.49 6.95 3.58
C PHE A 198 0.96 8.32 3.96
N LYS A 199 0.80 9.16 2.94
CA LYS A 199 0.00 10.37 3.01
C LYS A 199 -1.41 10.04 2.50
N VAL A 200 -2.42 10.27 3.33
CA VAL A 200 -3.83 10.11 2.97
C VAL A 200 -4.59 11.43 3.08
N LYS A 201 -5.68 11.54 2.32
CA LYS A 201 -6.59 12.68 2.30
C LYS A 201 -7.93 12.24 2.85
N THR A 202 -8.53 13.03 3.73
CA THR A 202 -9.89 12.79 4.22
C THR A 202 -10.77 14.01 4.03
N LYS A 203 -12.08 13.81 3.96
CA LYS A 203 -13.02 14.93 3.88
C LYS A 203 -13.05 15.64 5.22
N ARG A 204 -13.07 16.98 5.18
CA ARG A 204 -13.45 17.80 6.33
C ARG A 204 -14.97 17.72 6.41
N ILE A 205 -15.47 16.92 7.34
CA ILE A 205 -16.90 16.83 7.64
C ILE A 205 -17.12 17.54 8.97
#